data_AF-A0A2E2UDY6-F1
#
_entry.id   AF-A0A2E2UDY6-F1
#
_cell.length_a   1.000
_cell.length_b   1.000
_cell.length_c   1.000
_cell.angle_alpha   90.00
_cell.angle_beta   90.00
_cell.angle_gamma   90.00
#
_symmetry.space_group_name_H-M   'P 1'
#
loop_
_entity.id
_entity.type
_entity.pdbx_description
1 polymer ?
#
loop_
_entity_poly.entity_id
_entity_poly.type
_entity_poly.pdbx_seq_one_letter_code
_entity_poly.pdbx_strand_id
1 'polypeptide(L)'
;MYDQSIGKSILDRFLYNSDFDKDKNYNEQKVELINLALTYLQQKKSPSVRITQFKGKNLYKINELPIEILQRRVSHTLKTILNAKVEDRNKIIRKLKLLLEDDAPFIVYRLDIENFYESVDIKPFLEDIKNNPIFTNETVMLVNKMFDFEEYNGGLPRGFALSSVISEILLNSFDKSIKNLKETFFYSRFVDDIFIITAKPNDSSADNFIERIKQKLPTPLVFNKNKEEKHVFKNVKDDFQSIKKINYLGYSLKVSTLKKKGPRMVQIDISHKKINKIKSRINYSLLDFFNYIEKNGEGSHIIALLILKERIKFLTGNFSFVDYKKGQRRNSGIYFNYHLIDFKESESLKELDKYLIRTFSGKTSNISKKLNELVKDSNTIRSEIEKIKSYSFVNGFKKRTFHHFNSYRLTVIQKCWKYV
;
A
#
# COMPACT_ATOMS: atom_id res chain seq x y z
N MET A 1 -22.15 24.90 -9.17
CA MET A 1 -22.04 23.86 -10.21
C MET A 1 -20.59 23.37 -10.23
N TYR A 2 -20.32 22.06 -10.28
CA TYR A 2 -18.95 21.55 -10.33
C TYR A 2 -18.36 21.76 -11.74
N ASP A 3 -17.13 22.29 -11.82
CA ASP A 3 -16.44 22.49 -13.10
C ASP A 3 -15.98 21.14 -13.68
N GLN A 4 -16.58 20.76 -14.81
CA GLN A 4 -16.31 19.55 -15.58
C GLN A 4 -15.62 19.83 -16.91
N SER A 5 -15.32 21.09 -17.22
CA SER A 5 -14.74 21.47 -18.51
C SER A 5 -13.38 20.81 -18.74
N ILE A 6 -13.13 20.45 -20.00
CA ILE A 6 -11.86 19.86 -20.45
C ILE A 6 -11.25 20.80 -21.50
N GLY A 7 -10.83 21.98 -21.03
CA GLY A 7 -10.17 23.01 -21.86
C GLY A 7 -8.67 23.13 -21.59
N LYS A 8 -7.97 23.92 -22.42
CA LYS A 8 -6.51 24.12 -22.33
C LYS A 8 -6.04 24.53 -20.92
N SER A 9 -6.68 25.56 -20.34
CA SER A 9 -6.33 26.08 -19.01
C SER A 9 -6.59 25.09 -17.88
N ILE A 10 -7.54 24.17 -18.06
CA ILE A 10 -7.86 23.13 -17.08
C ILE A 10 -6.88 21.97 -17.19
N LEU A 11 -6.62 21.48 -18.41
CA LEU A 11 -5.69 20.37 -18.65
C LEU A 11 -4.27 20.69 -18.20
N ASP A 12 -3.87 21.96 -18.26
CA ASP A 12 -2.58 22.42 -17.73
C ASP A 12 -2.36 22.00 -16.26
N ARG A 13 -3.42 22.00 -15.45
CA ARG A 13 -3.36 21.63 -14.02
C ARG A 13 -3.15 20.13 -13.78
N PHE A 14 -3.25 19.31 -14.83
CA PHE A 14 -3.12 17.84 -14.78
C PHE A 14 -1.83 17.32 -15.40
N LEU A 15 -0.96 18.25 -15.85
CA LEU A 15 0.40 17.96 -16.26
C LEU A 15 1.31 17.89 -15.04
N TYR A 16 2.28 16.99 -15.08
CA TYR A 16 3.31 16.83 -14.07
C TYR A 16 4.69 17.07 -14.69
N ASN A 17 5.64 17.53 -13.88
CA ASN A 17 7.01 17.74 -14.35
C ASN A 17 7.66 16.45 -14.89
N SER A 18 7.20 15.27 -14.44
CA SER A 18 7.64 13.97 -14.96
C SER A 18 7.19 13.67 -16.39
N ASP A 19 6.21 14.41 -16.91
CA ASP A 19 5.60 14.14 -18.21
C ASP A 19 6.43 14.73 -19.38
N PHE A 20 7.41 15.58 -19.06
CA PHE A 20 8.22 16.31 -20.04
C PHE A 20 9.63 15.75 -20.15
N ASP A 21 10.17 15.78 -21.36
CA ASP A 21 11.58 15.59 -21.61
C ASP A 21 12.35 16.84 -21.15
N LYS A 22 13.40 16.63 -20.36
CA LYS A 22 14.21 17.71 -19.79
C LYS A 22 15.09 18.39 -20.84
N ASP A 23 15.40 17.69 -21.92
CA ASP A 23 16.32 18.17 -22.95
C ASP A 23 15.60 18.97 -24.06
N LYS A 24 14.27 19.12 -23.95
CA LYS A 24 13.42 19.82 -24.91
C LYS A 24 12.75 21.04 -24.29
N ASN A 25 12.29 21.97 -25.14
CA ASN A 25 11.57 23.16 -24.68
C ASN A 25 10.28 22.75 -23.94
N TYR A 26 10.19 23.13 -22.67
CA TYR A 26 9.06 22.80 -21.80
C TYR A 26 7.73 23.37 -22.30
N ASN A 27 7.74 24.64 -22.75
CA ASN A 27 6.50 25.33 -23.16
C ASN A 27 5.93 24.75 -24.45
N GLU A 28 6.80 24.41 -25.41
CA GLU A 28 6.39 23.79 -26.67
C GLU A 28 5.77 22.41 -26.42
N GLN A 29 6.47 21.54 -25.68
CA GLN A 29 5.96 20.22 -25.31
C GLN A 29 4.61 20.29 -24.58
N LYS A 30 4.46 21.25 -23.66
CA LYS A 30 3.21 21.49 -22.94
C LYS A 30 2.06 21.84 -23.87
N VAL A 31 2.27 22.80 -24.77
CA VAL A 31 1.23 23.21 -25.72
C VAL A 31 0.85 22.05 -26.64
N GLU A 32 1.85 21.32 -27.15
CA GLU A 32 1.67 20.14 -28.00
C GLU A 32 0.84 19.04 -27.28
N LEU A 33 1.23 18.67 -26.05
CA LEU A 33 0.55 17.64 -25.28
C LEU A 33 -0.91 18.00 -24.97
N ILE A 34 -1.19 19.25 -24.60
CA ILE A 34 -2.56 19.72 -24.32
C ILE A 34 -3.39 19.66 -25.60
N ASN A 35 -2.88 20.17 -26.72
CA ASN A 35 -3.61 20.16 -27.98
C ASN A 35 -3.88 18.71 -28.43
N LEU A 36 -2.90 17.81 -28.30
CA LEU A 36 -3.06 16.41 -28.65
C LEU A 36 -4.09 15.70 -27.76
N ALA A 37 -4.13 16.01 -26.46
CA ALA A 37 -5.16 15.50 -25.55
C ALA A 37 -6.57 15.96 -25.95
N LEU A 38 -6.73 17.23 -26.35
CA LEU A 38 -8.01 17.74 -26.85
C LEU A 38 -8.40 17.10 -28.18
N THR A 39 -7.47 16.87 -29.10
CA THR A 39 -7.72 16.15 -30.34
C THR A 39 -8.20 14.71 -30.06
N TYR A 40 -7.55 14.00 -29.13
CA TYR A 40 -7.96 12.65 -28.75
C TYR A 40 -9.33 12.61 -28.07
N LEU A 41 -9.66 13.63 -27.28
CA LEU A 41 -10.98 13.79 -26.69
C LEU A 41 -12.06 13.96 -27.77
N GLN A 42 -11.83 14.82 -28.77
CA GLN A 42 -12.74 15.04 -29.91
C GLN A 42 -12.91 13.76 -30.76
N GLN A 43 -11.81 13.04 -30.99
CA GLN A 43 -11.82 11.76 -31.72
C GLN A 43 -12.44 10.61 -30.90
N LYS A 44 -12.78 10.84 -29.62
CA LYS A 44 -13.25 9.80 -28.69
C LYS A 44 -12.30 8.60 -28.64
N LYS A 45 -11.00 8.89 -28.70
CA LYS A 45 -9.94 7.87 -28.78
C LYS A 45 -9.88 7.06 -27.48
N SER A 46 -9.86 5.74 -27.64
CA SER A 46 -9.65 4.78 -26.55
C SER A 46 -8.17 4.65 -26.18
N PRO A 47 -7.83 4.26 -24.93
CA PRO A 47 -6.45 4.05 -24.52
C PRO A 47 -5.80 2.84 -25.21
N SER A 48 -4.55 2.95 -25.63
CA SER A 48 -3.68 1.78 -25.82
C SER A 48 -3.05 1.42 -24.49
N VAL A 49 -3.06 0.13 -24.14
CA VAL A 49 -2.68 -0.32 -22.80
C VAL A 49 -1.56 -1.34 -22.89
N ARG A 50 -0.52 -1.17 -22.08
CA ARG A 50 0.49 -2.19 -21.84
C ARG A 50 0.16 -2.96 -20.58
N ILE A 51 0.14 -4.28 -20.69
CA ILE A 51 -0.04 -5.19 -19.56
C ILE A 51 1.31 -5.67 -19.02
N THR A 52 1.44 -5.65 -17.71
CA THR A 52 2.52 -6.32 -16.99
C THR A 52 1.93 -7.17 -15.86
N GLN A 53 2.59 -8.24 -15.44
CA GLN A 53 2.11 -9.04 -14.33
C GLN A 53 2.82 -8.69 -13.02
N PHE A 54 2.06 -8.62 -11.93
CA PHE A 54 2.59 -8.49 -10.59
C PHE A 54 1.81 -9.41 -9.64
N LYS A 55 2.51 -10.39 -9.05
CA LYS A 55 1.93 -11.41 -8.15
C LYS A 55 0.74 -12.16 -8.76
N GLY A 56 0.86 -12.54 -10.03
CA GLY A 56 -0.20 -13.24 -10.77
C GLY A 56 -1.40 -12.36 -11.14
N LYS A 57 -1.34 -11.04 -10.94
CA LYS A 57 -2.38 -10.09 -11.34
C LYS A 57 -1.89 -9.17 -12.46
N ASN A 58 -2.78 -8.84 -13.37
CA ASN A 58 -2.49 -7.90 -14.46
C ASN A 58 -2.44 -6.46 -13.92
N LEU A 59 -1.40 -5.74 -14.31
CA LEU A 59 -1.22 -4.31 -14.12
C LEU A 59 -1.26 -3.65 -15.51
N TYR A 60 -2.20 -2.73 -15.66
CA TYR A 60 -2.49 -2.01 -16.88
C TYR A 60 -1.85 -0.62 -16.81
N LYS A 61 -1.15 -0.23 -17.88
CA LYS A 61 -0.56 1.10 -18.02
C LYS A 61 -0.95 1.70 -19.38
N ILE A 62 -1.53 2.89 -19.36
CA ILE A 62 -1.82 3.66 -20.58
C ILE A 62 -0.48 4.04 -21.24
N ASN A 63 -0.37 3.82 -22.55
CA ASN A 63 0.85 4.09 -23.32
C ASN A 63 0.93 5.57 -23.72
N GLU A 64 -0.22 6.20 -23.98
CA GLU A 64 -0.30 7.57 -24.46
C GLU A 64 -0.51 8.57 -23.32
N LEU A 65 0.50 9.39 -23.08
CA LEU A 65 0.44 10.48 -22.10
C LEU A 65 -0.77 11.43 -22.29
N PRO A 66 -1.18 11.83 -23.51
CA PRO A 66 -2.41 12.62 -23.70
C PRO A 66 -3.66 11.96 -23.09
N ILE A 67 -3.80 10.65 -23.21
CA ILE A 67 -4.94 9.90 -22.64
C ILE A 67 -4.78 9.78 -21.12
N GLU A 68 -3.55 9.61 -20.61
CA GLU A 68 -3.29 9.64 -19.16
C GLU A 68 -3.70 11.00 -18.55
N ILE A 69 -3.45 12.12 -19.24
CA ILE A 69 -3.87 13.46 -18.79
C ILE A 69 -5.40 13.57 -18.72
N LEU A 70 -6.11 13.10 -19.76
CA LEU A 70 -7.57 13.02 -19.75
C LEU A 70 -8.08 12.13 -18.60
N GLN A 71 -7.44 10.98 -18.36
CA GLN A 71 -7.76 10.10 -17.24
C GLN A 71 -7.60 10.81 -15.90
N ARG A 72 -6.52 11.58 -15.70
CA ARG A 72 -6.29 12.34 -14.47
C ARG A 72 -7.39 13.39 -14.27
N ARG A 73 -7.77 14.12 -15.32
CA ARG A 73 -8.86 15.09 -15.30
C ARG A 73 -10.18 14.44 -14.89
N VAL A 74 -10.58 13.36 -15.55
CA VAL A 74 -11.88 12.71 -15.28
C VAL A 74 -11.90 12.05 -13.90
N SER A 75 -10.77 11.49 -13.45
CA SER A 75 -10.62 10.96 -12.09
C SER A 75 -10.84 12.04 -11.04
N HIS A 76 -10.28 13.24 -11.25
CA HIS A 76 -10.49 14.39 -10.37
C HIS A 76 -11.95 14.86 -10.39
N THR A 77 -12.57 14.92 -11.56
CA THR A 77 -14.00 15.25 -11.72
C THR A 77 -14.88 14.33 -10.87
N LEU A 78 -14.75 13.01 -11.06
CA LEU A 78 -15.53 12.01 -10.35
C LEU A 78 -15.30 12.09 -8.84
N LYS A 79 -14.04 12.21 -8.42
CA LYS A 79 -13.70 12.34 -7.00
C LYS A 79 -14.36 13.55 -6.34
N THR A 80 -14.41 14.67 -7.05
CA THR A 80 -14.99 15.93 -6.55
C THR A 80 -16.51 15.83 -6.47
N ILE A 81 -17.16 15.40 -7.55
CA ILE A 81 -18.63 15.32 -7.64
C ILE A 81 -19.20 14.26 -6.69
N LEU A 82 -18.58 13.08 -6.64
CA LEU A 82 -19.06 11.94 -5.86
C LEU A 82 -18.49 11.92 -4.43
N ASN A 83 -17.69 12.92 -4.06
CA ASN A 83 -17.10 13.08 -2.74
C ASN A 83 -16.36 11.81 -2.25
N ALA A 84 -15.62 11.17 -3.14
CA ALA A 84 -14.87 9.95 -2.83
C ALA A 84 -13.72 10.28 -1.86
N LYS A 85 -13.92 9.94 -0.57
CA LYS A 85 -12.96 10.18 0.50
C LYS A 85 -12.26 8.88 0.88
N VAL A 86 -10.94 8.85 0.70
CA VAL A 86 -10.09 7.79 1.25
C VAL A 86 -9.72 8.17 2.67
N GLU A 87 -10.04 7.29 3.62
CA GLU A 87 -9.60 7.49 5.01
C GLU A 87 -8.09 7.34 5.14
N ASP A 88 -7.49 8.19 5.97
CA ASP A 88 -6.06 8.14 6.23
C ASP A 88 -5.72 6.92 7.09
N ARG A 89 -4.82 6.06 6.58
CA ARG A 89 -4.34 4.84 7.25
C ARG A 89 -3.92 5.11 8.71
N ASN A 90 -3.24 6.23 8.98
CA ASN A 90 -2.76 6.52 10.32
C ASN A 90 -3.89 6.98 11.23
N LYS A 91 -4.85 7.75 10.71
CA LYS A 91 -6.08 8.11 11.44
C LYS A 91 -6.87 6.86 11.85
N ILE A 92 -7.02 5.88 10.96
CA ILE A 92 -7.70 4.62 11.27
C ILE A 92 -7.00 3.91 12.42
N ILE A 93 -5.68 3.70 12.33
CA ILE A 93 -4.93 2.97 13.36
C ILE A 93 -4.96 3.68 14.72
N ARG A 94 -4.92 5.02 14.76
CA ARG A 94 -5.07 5.79 16.00
C ARG A 94 -6.47 5.62 16.62
N LYS A 95 -7.53 5.68 15.82
CA LYS A 95 -8.90 5.43 16.30
C LYS A 95 -9.05 4.01 16.83
N LEU A 96 -8.50 3.02 16.11
CA LEU A 96 -8.52 1.63 16.55
C LEU A 96 -7.81 1.44 17.90
N LYS A 97 -6.68 2.11 18.13
CA LYS A 97 -6.02 2.06 19.45
C LYS A 97 -6.99 2.47 20.56
N LEU A 98 -7.61 3.64 20.42
CA LEU A 98 -8.54 4.19 21.42
C LEU A 98 -9.76 3.29 21.64
N LEU A 99 -10.35 2.77 20.56
CA LEU A 99 -11.55 1.91 20.65
C LEU A 99 -11.25 0.54 21.26
N LEU A 100 -10.05 0.00 21.03
CA LEU A 100 -9.64 -1.28 21.60
C LEU A 100 -9.18 -1.17 23.06
N GLU A 101 -8.91 0.04 23.55
CA GLU A 101 -8.61 0.34 24.96
C GLU A 101 -9.87 0.41 25.84
N ASP A 102 -11.07 0.48 25.25
CA ASP A 102 -12.35 0.45 25.96
C ASP A 102 -12.41 -0.77 26.90
N ASP A 103 -13.19 -0.72 27.98
CA ASP A 103 -13.39 -1.82 28.94
C ASP A 103 -14.73 -2.55 28.72
N ALA A 104 -15.64 -1.96 27.94
CA ALA A 104 -16.90 -2.55 27.52
C ALA A 104 -16.69 -3.79 26.63
N PRO A 105 -17.69 -4.69 26.55
CA PRO A 105 -17.62 -5.84 25.67
C PRO A 105 -17.91 -5.45 24.21
N PHE A 106 -17.09 -5.94 23.29
CA PHE A 106 -17.24 -5.69 21.85
C PHE A 106 -16.72 -6.88 21.03
N ILE A 107 -17.04 -6.88 19.74
CA ILE A 107 -16.52 -7.88 18.79
C ILE A 107 -15.83 -7.14 17.66
N VAL A 108 -14.62 -7.59 17.32
CA VAL A 108 -13.87 -7.12 16.16
C VAL A 108 -14.02 -8.14 15.05
N TYR A 109 -14.35 -7.65 13.85
CA TYR A 109 -14.34 -8.41 12.62
C TYR A 109 -13.32 -7.80 11.65
N ARG A 110 -12.44 -8.65 11.11
CA ARG A 110 -11.59 -8.31 9.97
C ARG A 110 -12.02 -9.14 8.78
N LEU A 111 -12.39 -8.49 7.70
CA LEU A 111 -12.81 -9.12 6.45
C LEU A 111 -11.92 -8.64 5.30
N ASP A 112 -11.83 -9.44 4.24
CA ASP A 112 -11.08 -9.12 3.01
C ASP A 112 -11.96 -9.51 1.83
N ILE A 113 -12.13 -8.63 0.84
CA ILE A 113 -12.86 -8.96 -0.39
C ILE A 113 -11.91 -9.67 -1.34
N GLU A 114 -12.30 -10.87 -1.77
CA GLU A 114 -11.48 -11.67 -2.66
C GLU A 114 -11.41 -11.04 -4.06
N ASN A 115 -10.19 -10.89 -4.58
CA ASN A 115 -9.92 -10.45 -5.96
C ASN A 115 -10.72 -9.20 -6.39
N PHE A 116 -10.97 -8.26 -5.46
CA PHE A 116 -11.88 -7.12 -5.67
C PHE A 116 -11.76 -6.43 -7.03
N TYR A 117 -10.54 -6.05 -7.44
CA TYR A 117 -10.32 -5.39 -8.73
C TYR A 117 -10.66 -6.27 -9.92
N GLU A 118 -10.45 -7.58 -9.85
CA GLU A 118 -10.79 -8.49 -10.96
C GLU A 118 -12.28 -8.82 -11.00
N SER A 119 -12.96 -8.82 -9.85
CA SER A 119 -14.31 -9.35 -9.72
C SER A 119 -15.41 -8.29 -9.72
N VAL A 120 -15.11 -7.03 -9.39
CA VAL A 120 -16.16 -6.01 -9.24
C VAL A 120 -16.89 -5.72 -10.56
N ASP A 121 -18.24 -5.67 -10.53
CA ASP A 121 -19.01 -5.21 -11.68
C ASP A 121 -19.07 -3.69 -11.72
N ILE A 122 -18.58 -3.11 -12.82
CA ILE A 122 -18.56 -1.67 -13.03
C ILE A 122 -19.81 -1.16 -13.78
N LYS A 123 -20.61 -2.04 -14.38
CA LYS A 123 -21.75 -1.65 -15.21
C LYS A 123 -22.76 -0.78 -14.44
N PRO A 124 -23.16 -1.12 -13.20
CA PRO A 124 -24.09 -0.26 -12.44
C PRO A 124 -23.54 1.15 -12.25
N PHE A 125 -22.23 1.28 -11.99
CA PHE A 125 -21.60 2.60 -11.86
C PHE A 125 -21.61 3.39 -13.18
N LEU A 126 -21.34 2.75 -14.32
CA LEU A 126 -21.38 3.41 -15.62
C LEU A 126 -22.79 3.87 -16.00
N GLU A 127 -23.81 3.12 -15.59
CA GLU A 127 -25.22 3.50 -15.74
C GLU A 127 -25.60 4.65 -14.80
N ASP A 128 -25.20 4.58 -13.53
CA ASP A 128 -25.44 5.64 -12.54
C ASP A 128 -24.87 6.99 -12.99
N ILE A 129 -23.63 7.03 -13.52
CA ILE A 129 -23.05 8.29 -14.01
C ILE A 129 -23.76 8.79 -15.27
N LYS A 130 -24.25 7.90 -16.13
CA LYS A 130 -24.94 8.24 -17.38
C LYS A 130 -26.31 8.87 -17.11
N ASN A 131 -27.02 8.34 -16.11
CA ASN A 131 -28.36 8.78 -15.74
C ASN A 131 -28.36 9.97 -14.77
N ASN A 132 -27.20 10.36 -14.23
CA ASN A 132 -27.09 11.44 -13.27
C ASN A 132 -26.88 12.79 -13.99
N PRO A 133 -27.83 13.74 -13.88
CA PRO A 133 -27.81 15.01 -14.61
C PRO A 133 -26.68 15.96 -14.17
N ILE A 134 -26.01 15.66 -13.05
CA ILE A 134 -24.84 16.42 -12.62
C ILE A 134 -23.69 16.20 -13.60
N PHE A 135 -23.57 15.04 -14.24
CA PHE A 135 -22.46 14.76 -15.17
C PHE A 135 -22.74 15.26 -16.58
N THR A 136 -21.71 15.83 -17.19
CA THR A 136 -21.73 16.19 -18.61
C THR A 136 -21.61 14.95 -19.50
N ASN A 137 -22.22 14.98 -20.69
CA ASN A 137 -22.08 13.92 -21.70
C ASN A 137 -20.61 13.63 -22.05
N GLU A 138 -19.77 14.67 -22.10
CA GLU A 138 -18.34 14.55 -22.35
C GLU A 138 -17.62 13.77 -21.22
N THR A 139 -17.95 14.04 -19.96
CA THR A 139 -17.41 13.30 -18.81
C THR A 139 -17.84 11.84 -18.86
N VAL A 140 -19.14 11.56 -19.07
CA VAL A 140 -19.66 10.19 -19.17
C VAL A 140 -19.00 9.42 -20.31
N MET A 141 -18.90 10.05 -21.48
CA MET A 141 -18.21 9.47 -22.64
C MET A 141 -16.75 9.14 -22.31
N LEU A 142 -16.01 10.07 -21.70
CA LEU A 142 -14.60 9.89 -21.38
C LEU A 142 -14.40 8.76 -20.37
N VAL A 143 -15.26 8.64 -19.34
CA VAL A 143 -15.21 7.52 -18.40
C VAL A 143 -15.40 6.19 -19.12
N ASN A 144 -16.43 6.07 -19.98
CA ASN A 144 -16.69 4.85 -20.74
C ASN A 144 -15.50 4.48 -21.63
N LYS A 145 -14.88 5.46 -22.31
CA LYS A 145 -13.71 5.23 -23.16
C LYS A 145 -12.49 4.71 -22.41
N MET A 146 -12.36 4.98 -21.11
CA MET A 146 -11.26 4.43 -20.30
C MET A 146 -11.36 2.91 -20.11
N PHE A 147 -12.50 2.29 -20.40
CA PHE A 147 -12.72 0.84 -20.31
C PHE A 147 -12.95 0.19 -21.68
N ASP A 148 -12.74 0.94 -22.77
CA ASP A 148 -12.97 0.50 -24.15
C ASP A 148 -11.64 0.19 -24.83
N PHE A 149 -10.96 -0.88 -24.40
CA PHE A 149 -9.70 -1.35 -24.98
C PHE A 149 -9.69 -2.88 -25.08
N GLU A 150 -8.96 -3.41 -26.07
CA GLU A 150 -9.05 -4.82 -26.49
C GLU A 150 -8.75 -5.81 -25.36
N GLU A 151 -7.77 -5.51 -24.52
CA GLU A 151 -7.34 -6.40 -23.44
C GLU A 151 -8.19 -6.28 -22.16
N TYR A 152 -9.24 -5.45 -22.17
CA TYR A 152 -10.13 -5.30 -21.03
C TYR A 152 -11.05 -6.52 -20.88
N ASN A 153 -10.97 -7.17 -19.72
CA ASN A 153 -11.69 -8.42 -19.44
C ASN A 153 -12.65 -8.32 -18.24
N GLY A 154 -13.16 -7.12 -17.96
CA GLY A 154 -14.02 -6.85 -16.81
C GLY A 154 -13.27 -6.37 -15.57
N GLY A 155 -14.01 -6.03 -14.53
CA GLY A 155 -13.42 -5.50 -13.30
C GLY A 155 -12.89 -4.08 -13.42
N LEU A 156 -12.00 -3.70 -12.50
CA LEU A 156 -11.26 -2.46 -12.48
C LEU A 156 -9.80 -2.71 -12.85
N PRO A 157 -9.29 -2.18 -13.98
CA PRO A 157 -7.89 -2.31 -14.37
C PRO A 157 -6.95 -1.75 -13.31
N ARG A 158 -6.09 -2.60 -12.73
CA ARG A 158 -5.09 -2.16 -11.75
C ARG A 158 -4.05 -1.27 -12.42
N GLY A 159 -3.70 -0.15 -11.79
CA GLY A 159 -2.73 0.81 -12.31
C GLY A 159 -3.36 2.06 -12.91
N PHE A 160 -4.65 2.02 -13.24
CA PHE A 160 -5.40 3.18 -13.70
C PHE A 160 -5.74 4.10 -12.52
N ALA A 161 -5.53 5.40 -12.70
CA ALA A 161 -5.90 6.39 -11.67
C ALA A 161 -7.41 6.36 -11.41
N LEU A 162 -8.18 6.17 -12.49
CA LEU A 162 -9.64 6.12 -12.46
C LEU A 162 -10.17 4.93 -11.64
N SER A 163 -9.55 3.76 -11.77
CA SER A 163 -9.92 2.57 -11.00
C SER A 163 -9.88 2.78 -9.50
N SER A 164 -8.91 3.55 -9.00
CA SER A 164 -8.79 3.86 -7.57
C SER A 164 -9.90 4.78 -7.04
N VAL A 165 -10.47 5.62 -7.91
CA VAL A 165 -11.59 6.50 -7.55
C VAL A 165 -12.89 5.69 -7.57
N ILE A 166 -13.10 4.91 -8.63
CA ILE A 166 -14.30 4.10 -8.81
C ILE A 166 -14.40 3.00 -7.72
N SER A 167 -13.27 2.39 -7.32
CA SER A 167 -13.26 1.40 -6.24
C SER A 167 -13.85 1.90 -4.93
N GLU A 168 -13.66 3.19 -4.62
CA GLU A 168 -14.22 3.79 -3.40
C GLU A 168 -15.71 4.12 -3.54
N ILE A 169 -16.16 4.46 -4.75
CA ILE A 169 -17.55 4.82 -5.02
C ILE A 169 -18.42 3.56 -5.02
N LEU A 170 -17.98 2.49 -5.67
CA LEU A 170 -18.75 1.25 -5.86
C LEU A 170 -19.21 0.62 -4.53
N LEU A 171 -18.38 0.71 -3.49
CA LEU A 171 -18.69 0.15 -2.18
C LEU A 171 -19.32 1.17 -1.22
N ASN A 172 -19.58 2.41 -1.62
CA ASN A 172 -20.11 3.43 -0.71
C ASN A 172 -21.49 3.05 -0.13
N SER A 173 -22.39 2.50 -0.94
CA SER A 173 -23.70 2.03 -0.47
C SER A 173 -23.56 0.86 0.51
N PHE A 174 -22.66 -0.09 0.21
CA PHE A 174 -22.31 -1.17 1.12
C PHE A 174 -21.74 -0.63 2.44
N ASP A 175 -20.74 0.26 2.39
CA ASP A 175 -20.11 0.87 3.57
C ASP A 175 -21.14 1.57 4.47
N LYS A 176 -22.03 2.37 3.88
CA LYS A 176 -23.14 3.03 4.60
C LYS A 176 -24.08 2.02 5.24
N SER A 177 -24.42 0.95 4.53
CA SER A 177 -25.34 -0.08 5.02
C SER A 177 -24.80 -0.83 6.25
N ILE A 178 -23.49 -0.88 6.42
CA ILE A 178 -22.83 -1.47 7.60
C ILE A 178 -22.68 -0.43 8.71
N LYS A 179 -22.25 0.79 8.38
CA LYS A 179 -22.16 1.91 9.34
C LYS A 179 -23.49 2.22 10.02
N ASN A 180 -24.61 2.03 9.33
CA ASN A 180 -25.96 2.29 9.83
C ASN A 180 -26.56 1.12 10.65
N LEU A 181 -25.86 -0.01 10.78
CA LEU A 181 -26.31 -1.09 11.65
C LEU A 181 -26.21 -0.62 13.12
N LYS A 182 -27.28 -0.81 13.90
CA LYS A 182 -27.37 -0.34 15.29
C LYS A 182 -26.24 -0.87 16.17
N GLU A 183 -25.80 -2.09 15.91
CA GLU A 183 -24.73 -2.77 16.62
C GLU A 183 -23.32 -2.31 16.20
N THR A 184 -23.15 -1.66 15.04
CA THR A 184 -21.84 -1.23 14.52
C THR A 184 -21.51 0.17 15.02
N PHE A 185 -20.48 0.30 15.86
CA PHE A 185 -20.02 1.61 16.32
C PHE A 185 -18.69 2.04 15.68
N PHE A 186 -18.00 1.13 15.00
CA PHE A 186 -16.85 1.50 14.17
C PHE A 186 -16.80 0.66 12.88
N TYR A 187 -16.50 1.34 11.77
CA TYR A 187 -16.27 0.74 10.47
C TYR A 187 -15.16 1.50 9.74
N SER A 188 -14.19 0.77 9.21
CA SER A 188 -13.22 1.31 8.25
C SER A 188 -12.96 0.31 7.13
N ARG A 189 -12.90 0.79 5.89
CA ARG A 189 -12.50 0.01 4.73
C ARG A 189 -11.29 0.67 4.06
N PHE A 190 -10.35 -0.17 3.63
CA PHE A 190 -9.22 0.25 2.81
C PHE A 190 -9.18 -0.64 1.58
N VAL A 191 -9.89 -0.22 0.53
CA VAL A 191 -10.14 -1.03 -0.68
C VAL A 191 -10.83 -2.35 -0.33
N ASP A 192 -10.09 -3.46 -0.28
CA ASP A 192 -10.52 -4.83 -0.01
C ASP A 192 -10.51 -5.18 1.48
N ASP A 193 -9.67 -4.52 2.28
CA ASP A 193 -9.48 -4.76 3.72
C ASP A 193 -10.55 -4.01 4.55
N ILE A 194 -11.46 -4.73 5.20
CA ILE A 194 -12.55 -4.18 6.04
C ILE A 194 -12.28 -4.49 7.52
N PHE A 195 -12.52 -3.51 8.38
CA PHE A 195 -12.45 -3.63 9.84
C PHE A 195 -13.72 -3.08 10.47
N ILE A 196 -14.34 -3.88 11.34
CA ILE A 196 -15.62 -3.56 11.96
C ILE A 196 -15.51 -3.82 13.46
N ILE A 197 -16.05 -2.92 14.27
CA ILE A 197 -16.27 -3.17 15.69
C ILE A 197 -17.76 -3.02 15.97
N THR A 198 -18.32 -4.07 16.56
CA THR A 198 -19.71 -4.07 17.01
C THR A 198 -19.78 -4.12 18.53
N ALA A 199 -20.79 -3.46 19.10
CA ALA A 199 -21.17 -3.72 20.47
C ALA A 199 -21.62 -5.18 20.56
N LYS A 200 -21.40 -5.83 21.71
CA LYS A 200 -21.91 -7.18 21.94
C LYS A 200 -23.44 -7.10 22.05
N PRO A 201 -24.24 -7.53 21.06
CA PRO A 201 -25.65 -7.77 21.32
C PRO A 201 -25.67 -9.08 22.13
N ASN A 202 -26.24 -9.04 23.32
CA ASN A 202 -26.62 -10.27 23.99
C ASN A 202 -27.63 -10.95 23.05
N ASP A 203 -27.33 -12.17 22.60
CA ASP A 203 -28.13 -13.10 21.78
C ASP A 203 -27.54 -13.44 20.41
N SER A 204 -27.84 -14.66 20.00
CA SER A 204 -27.71 -15.42 18.73
C SER A 204 -27.49 -14.64 17.42
N SER A 205 -27.82 -13.34 17.41
CA SER A 205 -27.56 -12.36 16.34
C SER A 205 -26.08 -12.13 16.01
N ALA A 206 -25.16 -12.28 16.97
CA ALA A 206 -23.72 -12.11 16.74
C ALA A 206 -23.10 -13.22 15.87
N ASP A 207 -23.75 -14.39 15.82
CA ASP A 207 -23.33 -15.54 15.01
C ASP A 207 -23.75 -15.38 13.54
N ASN A 208 -24.76 -14.54 13.26
CA ASN A 208 -25.23 -14.25 11.91
C ASN A 208 -24.78 -12.87 11.37
N PHE A 209 -23.97 -12.11 12.11
CA PHE A 209 -23.53 -10.77 11.66
C PHE A 209 -22.77 -10.84 10.34
N ILE A 210 -21.84 -11.78 10.22
CA ILE A 210 -21.03 -11.95 8.99
C ILE A 210 -21.92 -12.33 7.81
N GLU A 211 -22.89 -13.23 8.01
CA GLU A 211 -23.85 -13.61 6.95
C GLU A 211 -24.72 -12.43 6.52
N ARG A 212 -25.19 -11.60 7.45
CA ARG A 212 -25.92 -10.36 7.14
C ARG A 212 -25.07 -9.37 6.34
N ILE A 213 -23.78 -9.27 6.62
CA ILE A 213 -22.87 -8.43 5.84
C ILE A 213 -22.64 -9.05 4.45
N LYS A 214 -22.44 -10.37 4.35
CA LYS A 214 -22.28 -11.08 3.08
C LYS A 214 -23.45 -10.83 2.14
N GLN A 215 -24.68 -10.90 2.65
CA GLN A 215 -25.90 -10.62 1.87
C GLN A 215 -25.99 -9.18 1.36
N LYS A 216 -25.32 -8.22 2.02
CA LYS A 216 -25.28 -6.81 1.60
C LYS A 216 -24.14 -6.52 0.62
N LEU A 217 -23.19 -7.43 0.46
CA LEU A 217 -22.05 -7.24 -0.44
C LEU A 217 -22.54 -7.33 -1.90
N PRO A 218 -22.19 -6.36 -2.78
CA PRO A 218 -22.65 -6.38 -4.16
C PRO A 218 -22.13 -7.60 -4.92
N THR A 219 -23.01 -8.31 -5.62
CA THR A 219 -22.65 -9.39 -6.55
C THR A 219 -21.76 -8.84 -7.68
N PRO A 220 -20.70 -9.56 -8.11
CA PRO A 220 -20.29 -10.91 -7.73
C PRO A 220 -19.19 -10.96 -6.66
N LEU A 221 -19.03 -9.89 -5.86
CA LEU A 221 -17.98 -9.86 -4.84
C LEU A 221 -18.27 -10.87 -3.74
N VAL A 222 -17.20 -11.46 -3.21
CA VAL A 222 -17.25 -12.42 -2.10
C VAL A 222 -16.14 -12.11 -1.09
N PHE A 223 -16.36 -12.45 0.18
CA PHE A 223 -15.29 -12.37 1.18
C PHE A 223 -14.34 -13.56 1.09
N ASN A 224 -13.06 -13.27 1.30
CA ASN A 224 -12.02 -14.26 1.42
C ASN A 224 -12.10 -14.97 2.78
N LYS A 225 -12.69 -16.16 2.79
CA LYS A 225 -12.87 -16.97 4.00
C LYS A 225 -11.55 -17.25 4.75
N ASN A 226 -10.43 -17.34 4.04
CA ASN A 226 -9.12 -17.63 4.66
C ASN A 226 -8.50 -16.44 5.40
N LYS A 227 -9.06 -15.24 5.23
CA LYS A 227 -8.58 -14.00 5.86
C LYS A 227 -9.63 -13.37 6.78
N GLU A 228 -10.75 -14.05 6.99
CA GLU A 228 -11.78 -13.65 7.93
C GLU A 228 -11.27 -13.87 9.36
N GLU A 229 -11.29 -12.82 10.19
CA GLU A 229 -10.96 -12.91 11.62
C GLU A 229 -12.11 -12.36 12.47
N LYS A 230 -12.51 -13.10 13.51
CA LYS A 230 -13.48 -12.67 14.54
C LYS A 230 -12.81 -12.73 15.91
N HIS A 231 -12.72 -11.59 16.60
CA HIS A 231 -12.13 -11.49 17.94
C HIS A 231 -13.18 -10.96 18.92
N VAL A 232 -13.57 -11.78 19.89
CA VAL A 232 -14.59 -11.43 20.90
C VAL A 232 -13.90 -10.89 22.15
N PHE A 233 -14.24 -9.68 22.58
CA PHE A 233 -13.78 -9.06 23.82
C PHE A 233 -14.94 -9.02 24.83
N LYS A 234 -14.85 -9.84 25.88
CA LYS A 234 -15.83 -9.87 26.98
C LYS A 234 -15.52 -8.77 28.00
N ASN A 235 -16.39 -8.53 28.98
CA ASN A 235 -16.09 -7.60 30.07
C ASN A 235 -14.71 -7.87 30.67
N VAL A 236 -13.99 -6.84 31.10
CA VAL A 236 -12.61 -6.96 31.60
C VAL A 236 -12.43 -7.94 32.78
N LYS A 237 -13.48 -8.17 33.57
CA LYS A 237 -13.48 -9.21 34.61
C LYS A 237 -13.42 -10.62 34.02
N ASP A 238 -14.19 -10.87 32.96
CA ASP A 238 -14.35 -12.17 32.31
C ASP A 238 -13.24 -12.47 31.30
N ASP A 239 -12.58 -11.42 30.80
CA ASP A 239 -11.48 -11.51 29.83
C ASP A 239 -10.11 -11.31 30.52
N PHE A 240 -10.03 -11.36 31.85
CA PHE A 240 -8.79 -11.16 32.61
C PHE A 240 -7.69 -12.14 32.16
N GLN A 241 -6.47 -11.61 31.99
CA GLN A 241 -5.31 -12.28 31.41
C GLN A 241 -5.44 -12.70 29.93
N SER A 242 -6.45 -12.22 29.21
CA SER A 242 -6.53 -12.44 27.77
C SER A 242 -5.52 -11.57 27.00
N ILE A 243 -4.99 -12.13 25.92
CA ILE A 243 -4.18 -11.41 24.94
C ILE A 243 -4.66 -11.81 23.55
N LYS A 244 -5.09 -10.82 22.75
CA LYS A 244 -5.52 -11.02 21.37
C LYS A 244 -4.66 -10.16 20.44
N LYS A 245 -4.28 -10.71 19.29
CA LYS A 245 -3.47 -10.01 18.28
C LYS A 245 -4.28 -9.87 17.01
N ILE A 246 -4.41 -8.62 16.54
CA ILE A 246 -5.16 -8.29 15.34
C ILE A 246 -4.20 -7.57 14.39
N ASN A 247 -4.04 -8.07 13.18
CA ASN A 247 -3.27 -7.36 12.17
C ASN A 247 -4.20 -6.44 11.39
N TYR A 248 -3.77 -5.23 11.05
CA TYR A 248 -4.51 -4.36 10.12
C TYR A 248 -3.61 -3.30 9.49
N LEU A 249 -3.77 -3.04 8.19
CA LEU A 249 -2.99 -2.05 7.42
C LEU A 249 -1.48 -2.09 7.69
N GLY A 250 -0.88 -3.27 7.85
CA GLY A 250 0.56 -3.45 8.08
C GLY A 250 1.04 -3.21 9.53
N TYR A 251 0.14 -2.99 10.47
CA TYR A 251 0.41 -2.97 11.91
C TYR A 251 -0.16 -4.24 12.57
N SER A 252 0.38 -4.57 13.74
CA SER A 252 -0.13 -5.58 14.67
C SER A 252 -0.59 -4.86 15.94
N LEU A 253 -1.86 -5.00 16.29
CA LEU A 253 -2.45 -4.49 17.51
C LEU A 253 -2.59 -5.65 18.50
N LYS A 254 -1.79 -5.62 19.58
CA LYS A 254 -1.85 -6.58 20.68
C LYS A 254 -2.70 -5.98 21.81
N VAL A 255 -3.90 -6.49 21.97
CA VAL A 255 -4.86 -6.06 23.00
C VAL A 255 -4.76 -7.02 24.18
N SER A 256 -4.46 -6.50 25.37
CA SER A 256 -4.25 -7.28 26.58
C SER A 256 -5.15 -6.80 27.71
N THR A 257 -5.88 -7.71 28.33
CA THR A 257 -6.74 -7.42 29.48
C THR A 257 -6.02 -7.84 30.76
N LEU A 258 -5.14 -6.97 31.27
CA LEU A 258 -4.26 -7.28 32.40
C LEU A 258 -4.82 -6.87 33.78
N LYS A 259 -6.00 -6.24 33.81
CA LYS A 259 -6.66 -5.78 35.03
C LYS A 259 -8.12 -6.24 34.99
N LYS A 260 -8.69 -6.53 36.17
CA LYS A 260 -10.11 -6.90 36.32
C LYS A 260 -11.07 -5.69 36.26
N LYS A 261 -10.53 -4.47 36.17
CA LYS A 261 -11.25 -3.19 36.06
C LYS A 261 -10.41 -2.19 35.27
N GLY A 262 -11.06 -1.30 34.53
CA GLY A 262 -10.43 -0.24 33.75
C GLY A 262 -10.03 -0.68 32.34
N PRO A 263 -9.41 0.23 31.57
CA PRO A 263 -9.19 0.04 30.14
C PRO A 263 -8.25 -1.12 29.83
N ARG A 264 -8.46 -1.73 28.66
CA ARG A 264 -7.53 -2.71 28.09
C ARG A 264 -6.25 -2.00 27.66
N MET A 265 -5.15 -2.74 27.60
CA MET A 265 -3.88 -2.23 27.12
C MET A 265 -3.70 -2.60 25.64
N VAL A 266 -3.43 -1.62 24.79
CA VAL A 266 -3.22 -1.83 23.35
C VAL A 266 -1.80 -1.43 22.96
N GLN A 267 -1.00 -2.44 22.58
CA GLN A 267 0.35 -2.25 22.06
C GLN A 267 0.34 -2.37 20.53
N ILE A 268 0.85 -1.36 19.85
CA ILE A 268 1.02 -1.34 18.38
C ILE A 268 2.44 -1.69 18.02
N ASP A 269 2.61 -2.66 17.12
CA ASP A 269 3.91 -2.98 16.52
C ASP A 269 3.77 -3.22 15.00
N ILE A 270 4.88 -3.52 14.33
CA ILE A 270 4.90 -3.84 12.90
C ILE A 270 4.29 -5.24 12.69
N SER A 271 3.43 -5.42 11.67
CA SER A 271 2.87 -6.74 11.43
C SER A 271 3.91 -7.77 10.98
N HIS A 272 3.76 -9.01 11.43
CA HIS A 272 4.70 -10.11 11.12
C HIS A 272 4.91 -10.30 9.61
N LYS A 273 3.85 -10.14 8.79
CA LYS A 273 3.93 -10.18 7.32
C LYS A 273 4.89 -9.11 6.76
N LYS A 274 4.94 -7.92 7.36
CA LYS A 274 5.86 -6.85 6.96
C LYS A 274 7.28 -7.10 7.46
N ILE A 275 7.44 -7.67 8.66
CA ILE A 275 8.74 -8.12 9.18
C ILE A 275 9.36 -9.17 8.26
N ASN A 276 8.60 -10.21 7.91
CA ASN A 276 9.06 -11.22 6.96
C ASN A 276 9.42 -10.62 5.60
N LYS A 277 8.65 -9.63 5.11
CA LYS A 277 9.01 -8.93 3.88
C LYS A 277 10.37 -8.22 3.98
N ILE A 278 10.68 -7.59 5.12
CA ILE A 278 11.99 -6.95 5.33
C ILE A 278 13.09 -8.02 5.40
N LYS A 279 12.88 -9.11 6.14
CA LYS A 279 13.83 -10.24 6.20
C LYS A 279 14.11 -10.83 4.82
N SER A 280 13.08 -11.07 4.02
CA SER A 280 13.24 -11.54 2.64
C SER A 280 14.09 -10.58 1.82
N ARG A 281 13.90 -9.26 1.95
CA ARG A 281 14.73 -8.27 1.24
C ARG A 281 16.19 -8.30 1.66
N ILE A 282 16.49 -8.55 2.94
CA ILE A 282 17.87 -8.78 3.40
C ILE A 282 18.45 -10.00 2.66
N ASN A 283 17.70 -11.10 2.59
CA ASN A 283 18.15 -12.31 1.90
C ASN A 283 18.35 -12.08 0.39
N TYR A 284 17.41 -11.41 -0.30
CA TYR A 284 17.58 -11.05 -1.71
C TYR A 284 18.77 -10.11 -1.94
N SER A 285 19.06 -9.21 -1.00
CA SER A 285 20.25 -8.35 -1.07
C SER A 285 21.52 -9.19 -1.09
N LEU A 286 21.58 -10.21 -0.24
CA LEU A 286 22.74 -11.08 -0.08
C LEU A 286 22.86 -12.09 -1.22
N LEU A 287 21.76 -12.65 -1.71
CA LEU A 287 21.75 -13.51 -2.90
C LEU A 287 22.22 -12.74 -4.14
N ASP A 288 21.71 -11.53 -4.36
CA ASP A 288 22.12 -10.70 -5.49
C ASP A 288 23.59 -10.29 -5.39
N PHE A 289 24.10 -10.05 -4.18
CA PHE A 289 25.53 -9.83 -3.94
C PHE A 289 26.39 -10.98 -4.46
N PHE A 290 26.07 -12.23 -4.09
CA PHE A 290 26.82 -13.39 -4.57
C PHE A 290 26.66 -13.62 -6.07
N ASN A 291 25.44 -13.50 -6.59
CA ASN A 291 25.17 -13.67 -8.01
C ASN A 291 25.89 -12.62 -8.87
N TYR A 292 26.07 -11.40 -8.34
CA TYR A 292 26.81 -10.35 -9.02
C TYR A 292 28.30 -10.71 -9.11
N ILE A 293 28.90 -11.20 -8.02
CA ILE A 293 30.30 -11.62 -8.02
C ILE A 293 30.53 -12.77 -8.99
N GLU A 294 29.68 -13.80 -8.94
CA GLU A 294 29.78 -14.97 -9.81
C GLU A 294 29.72 -14.60 -11.29
N LYS A 295 28.89 -13.61 -11.66
CA LYS A 295 28.74 -13.17 -13.05
C LYS A 295 29.86 -12.25 -13.54
N ASN A 296 30.49 -11.49 -12.65
CA ASN A 296 31.44 -10.42 -13.03
C ASN A 296 32.88 -10.69 -12.58
N GLY A 297 33.14 -11.84 -11.95
CA GLY A 297 34.45 -12.24 -11.45
C GLY A 297 34.87 -11.55 -10.14
N GLU A 298 36.02 -11.96 -9.61
CA GLU A 298 36.51 -11.52 -8.30
C GLU A 298 36.85 -10.02 -8.24
N GLY A 299 37.12 -9.35 -9.35
CA GLY A 299 37.33 -7.89 -9.37
C GLY A 299 36.08 -7.09 -8.93
N SER A 300 34.90 -7.71 -8.91
CA SER A 300 33.62 -7.04 -8.74
C SER A 300 33.13 -6.90 -7.29
N HIS A 301 33.86 -7.47 -6.31
CA HIS A 301 33.46 -7.50 -4.89
C HIS A 301 33.15 -6.12 -4.30
N ILE A 302 33.95 -5.09 -4.63
CA ILE A 302 33.79 -3.74 -4.08
C ILE A 302 32.45 -3.12 -4.51
N ILE A 303 32.09 -3.27 -5.79
CA ILE A 303 30.82 -2.76 -6.34
C ILE A 303 29.65 -3.52 -5.71
N ALA A 304 29.76 -4.85 -5.61
CA ALA A 304 28.75 -5.69 -4.99
C ALA A 304 28.51 -5.29 -3.51
N LEU A 305 29.58 -5.08 -2.75
CA LEU A 305 29.53 -4.63 -1.35
C LEU A 305 28.88 -3.26 -1.21
N LEU A 306 29.21 -2.32 -2.11
CA LEU A 306 28.61 -0.98 -2.10
C LEU A 306 27.08 -1.05 -2.30
N ILE A 307 26.61 -1.85 -3.25
CA ILE A 307 25.18 -2.06 -3.49
C ILE A 307 24.51 -2.73 -2.28
N LEU A 308 25.13 -3.78 -1.74
CA LEU A 308 24.64 -4.48 -0.54
C LEU A 308 24.49 -3.51 0.65
N LYS A 309 25.52 -2.70 0.92
CA LYS A 309 25.52 -1.71 1.99
C LYS A 309 24.42 -0.68 1.83
N GLU A 310 24.21 -0.16 0.62
CA GLU A 310 23.11 0.76 0.35
C GLU A 310 21.73 0.13 0.55
N ARG A 311 21.56 -1.15 0.18
CA ARG A 311 20.31 -1.88 0.46
C ARG A 311 20.05 -2.02 1.96
N ILE A 312 21.08 -2.32 2.75
CA ILE A 312 20.92 -2.39 4.22
C ILE A 312 20.63 -1.01 4.81
N LYS A 313 21.30 0.06 4.36
CA LYS A 313 20.96 1.45 4.73
C LYS A 313 19.50 1.77 4.40
N PHE A 314 19.05 1.42 3.19
CA PHE A 314 17.67 1.64 2.75
C PHE A 314 16.64 0.93 3.64
N LEU A 315 16.93 -0.31 4.06
CA LEU A 315 16.02 -1.10 4.90
C LEU A 315 16.01 -0.61 6.35
N THR A 316 17.18 -0.30 6.91
CA THR A 316 17.35 0.03 8.33
C THR A 316 17.05 1.50 8.66
N GLY A 317 17.18 2.41 7.69
CA GLY A 317 17.03 3.85 7.89
C GLY A 317 15.78 4.45 7.24
N ASN A 318 15.86 5.75 7.02
CA ASN A 318 14.86 6.57 6.37
C ASN A 318 15.46 7.29 5.17
N PHE A 319 14.63 7.69 4.22
CA PHE A 319 15.08 8.44 3.06
C PHE A 319 13.97 9.36 2.58
N SER A 320 14.36 10.44 1.91
CA SER A 320 13.42 11.25 1.15
C SER A 320 13.53 10.91 -0.33
N PHE A 321 12.41 10.99 -1.04
CA PHE A 321 12.36 10.93 -2.49
C PHE A 321 11.39 11.99 -3.02
N VAL A 322 11.60 12.43 -4.25
CA VAL A 322 10.66 13.32 -4.93
C VAL A 322 9.59 12.47 -5.60
N ASP A 323 8.34 12.70 -5.24
CA ASP A 323 7.19 12.20 -5.99
C ASP A 323 7.05 13.08 -7.24
N TYR A 324 7.69 12.67 -8.35
CA TYR A 324 7.71 13.46 -9.58
C TYR A 324 6.32 13.71 -10.17
N LYS A 325 5.33 12.86 -9.85
CA LYS A 325 3.92 13.10 -10.23
C LYS A 325 3.30 14.26 -9.45
N LYS A 326 3.85 14.67 -8.31
CA LYS A 326 3.28 15.78 -7.51
C LYS A 326 4.26 16.92 -7.26
N GLY A 327 5.50 16.78 -7.71
CA GLY A 327 6.61 17.69 -7.37
C GLY A 327 6.92 17.75 -5.88
N GLN A 328 6.40 16.83 -5.06
CA GLN A 328 6.48 16.90 -3.60
C GLN A 328 7.54 15.94 -3.06
N ARG A 329 8.36 16.44 -2.14
CA ARG A 329 9.28 15.60 -1.37
C ARG A 329 8.50 14.77 -0.36
N ARG A 330 8.70 13.45 -0.38
CA ARG A 330 8.12 12.50 0.57
C ARG A 330 9.19 11.78 1.35
N ASN A 331 8.86 11.44 2.60
CA ASN A 331 9.71 10.63 3.46
C ASN A 331 9.18 9.19 3.51
N SER A 332 10.09 8.23 3.48
CA SER A 332 9.81 6.81 3.70
C SER A 332 10.96 6.16 4.47
N GLY A 333 10.80 4.88 4.79
CA GLY A 333 11.73 4.10 5.59
C GLY A 333 11.11 3.63 6.90
N ILE A 334 11.95 3.07 7.76
CA ILE A 334 11.48 2.31 8.94
C ILE A 334 10.60 3.15 9.86
N TYR A 335 10.96 4.41 10.12
CA TYR A 335 10.17 5.31 10.96
C TYR A 335 8.91 5.77 10.23
N PHE A 336 9.05 6.38 9.06
CA PHE A 336 7.90 7.01 8.38
C PHE A 336 6.81 6.00 7.98
N ASN A 337 7.19 4.76 7.67
CA ASN A 337 6.24 3.71 7.31
C ASN A 337 5.47 3.13 8.52
N TYR A 338 6.05 3.24 9.73
CA TYR A 338 5.58 2.59 10.96
C TYR A 338 5.64 3.52 12.20
N HIS A 339 5.48 4.83 12.03
CA HIS A 339 5.68 5.82 13.10
C HIS A 339 4.67 5.71 14.26
N LEU A 340 3.63 4.88 14.12
CA LEU A 340 2.60 4.64 15.14
C LEU A 340 2.93 3.49 16.10
N ILE A 341 4.03 2.76 15.91
CA ILE A 341 4.39 1.69 16.84
C ILE A 341 4.76 2.23 18.23
N ASP A 342 4.49 1.44 19.25
CA ASP A 342 4.92 1.70 20.62
C ASP A 342 6.41 1.33 20.76
N PHE A 343 7.27 2.23 20.28
CA PHE A 343 8.71 2.00 20.07
C PHE A 343 9.44 1.34 21.25
N LYS A 344 9.18 1.78 22.49
CA LYS A 344 9.88 1.27 23.69
C LYS A 344 9.67 -0.24 23.87
N GLU A 345 8.51 -0.73 23.46
CA GLU A 345 8.07 -2.11 23.63
C GLU A 345 8.12 -2.91 22.33
N SER A 346 8.54 -2.30 21.21
CA SER A 346 8.59 -2.98 19.90
C SER A 346 9.56 -4.16 19.93
N GLU A 347 9.00 -5.37 19.82
CA GLU A 347 9.74 -6.61 19.65
C GLU A 347 10.21 -6.73 18.20
N SER A 348 9.41 -6.22 17.26
CA SER A 348 9.65 -6.35 15.83
C SER A 348 10.94 -5.66 15.36
N LEU A 349 11.25 -4.47 15.87
CA LEU A 349 12.52 -3.80 15.55
C LEU A 349 13.73 -4.56 16.09
N LYS A 350 13.62 -5.07 17.33
CA LYS A 350 14.68 -5.88 17.95
C LYS A 350 14.88 -7.20 17.21
N GLU A 351 13.79 -7.81 16.75
CA GLU A 351 13.80 -9.01 15.93
C GLU A 351 14.53 -8.79 14.60
N LEU A 352 14.28 -7.65 13.93
CA LEU A 352 14.97 -7.30 12.69
C LEU A 352 16.48 -7.07 12.89
N ASP A 353 16.88 -6.40 13.98
CA ASP A 353 18.30 -6.23 14.32
C ASP A 353 18.99 -7.58 14.56
N LYS A 354 18.37 -8.43 15.38
CA LYS A 354 18.85 -9.79 15.63
C LYS A 354 18.95 -10.59 14.34
N TYR A 355 17.96 -10.48 13.46
CA TYR A 355 17.96 -11.17 12.18
C TYR A 355 19.10 -10.69 11.29
N LEU A 356 19.28 -9.36 11.15
CA LEU A 356 20.36 -8.77 10.38
C LEU A 356 21.72 -9.29 10.85
N ILE A 357 22.00 -9.19 12.15
CA ILE A 357 23.26 -9.67 12.73
C ILE A 357 23.45 -11.16 12.47
N ARG A 358 22.41 -11.99 12.68
CA ARG A 358 22.49 -13.43 12.42
C ARG A 358 22.73 -13.76 10.95
N THR A 359 22.14 -13.01 10.01
CA THR A 359 22.35 -13.23 8.58
C THR A 359 23.81 -12.99 8.18
N PHE A 360 24.43 -11.92 8.70
CA PHE A 360 25.80 -11.54 8.35
C PHE A 360 26.88 -12.17 9.25
N SER A 361 26.51 -12.77 10.38
CA SER A 361 27.44 -13.46 11.32
C SER A 361 27.18 -14.96 11.45
N GLY A 362 26.16 -15.49 10.75
CA GLY A 362 25.76 -16.88 10.86
C GLY A 362 26.86 -17.85 10.43
N LYS A 363 26.82 -19.07 10.96
CA LYS A 363 27.75 -20.14 10.59
C LYS A 363 27.07 -21.36 9.95
N THR A 364 25.74 -21.40 9.99
CA THR A 364 24.96 -22.61 9.71
C THR A 364 24.38 -22.65 8.31
N SER A 365 24.00 -21.50 7.73
CA SER A 365 23.45 -21.47 6.37
C SER A 365 24.56 -21.52 5.31
N ASN A 366 24.30 -22.13 4.15
CA ASN A 366 25.25 -22.17 3.01
C ASN A 366 25.68 -20.76 2.58
N ILE A 367 24.74 -19.81 2.58
CA ILE A 367 25.00 -18.40 2.27
C ILE A 367 25.98 -17.79 3.30
N SER A 368 25.78 -18.09 4.58
CA SER A 368 26.67 -17.59 5.63
C SER A 368 28.05 -18.23 5.59
N LYS A 369 28.17 -19.52 5.21
CA LYS A 369 29.47 -20.18 4.97
C LYS A 369 30.24 -19.49 3.85
N LYS A 370 29.60 -19.27 2.70
CA LYS A 370 30.18 -18.55 1.55
C LYS A 370 30.61 -17.13 1.93
N LEU A 371 29.81 -16.43 2.74
CA LEU A 371 30.19 -15.09 3.24
C LEU A 371 31.41 -15.14 4.17
N ASN A 372 31.46 -16.13 5.07
CA ASN A 372 32.57 -16.28 6.01
C ASN A 372 33.89 -16.63 5.31
N GLU A 373 33.85 -17.40 4.23
CA GLU A 373 35.02 -17.67 3.37
C GLU A 373 35.55 -16.35 2.77
N LEU A 374 34.70 -15.59 2.07
CA LEU A 374 35.09 -14.28 1.51
C LEU A 374 35.65 -13.30 2.56
N VAL A 375 35.10 -13.32 3.78
CA VAL A 375 35.54 -12.47 4.89
C VAL A 375 36.89 -12.92 5.48
N LYS A 376 37.26 -14.19 5.37
CA LYS A 376 38.58 -14.69 5.79
C LYS A 376 39.66 -14.25 4.82
N ASP A 377 39.35 -14.27 3.53
CA ASP A 377 40.33 -14.05 2.46
C ASP A 377 40.59 -12.56 2.18
N SER A 378 39.76 -11.65 2.71
CA SER A 378 39.92 -10.20 2.51
C SER A 378 39.55 -9.35 3.74
N ASN A 379 40.55 -8.64 4.26
CA ASN A 379 40.36 -7.65 5.33
C ASN A 379 39.41 -6.49 4.92
N THR A 380 39.40 -6.11 3.64
CA THR A 380 38.50 -5.08 3.12
C THR A 380 37.05 -5.54 3.15
N ILE A 381 36.79 -6.77 2.69
CA ILE A 381 35.45 -7.37 2.73
C ILE A 381 34.99 -7.51 4.19
N ARG A 382 35.87 -8.01 5.07
CA ARG A 382 35.60 -8.08 6.51
C ARG A 382 35.17 -6.73 7.08
N SER A 383 35.95 -5.66 6.82
CA SER A 383 35.65 -4.32 7.32
C SER A 383 34.29 -3.80 6.83
N GLU A 384 33.95 -3.98 5.55
CA GLU A 384 32.65 -3.55 5.02
C GLU A 384 31.48 -4.35 5.56
N ILE A 385 31.64 -5.65 5.79
CA ILE A 385 30.61 -6.49 6.42
C ILE A 385 30.38 -6.09 7.88
N GLU A 386 31.43 -5.75 8.64
CA GLU A 386 31.27 -5.22 10.00
C GLU A 386 30.54 -3.86 10.00
N LYS A 387 30.83 -2.99 9.02
CA LYS A 387 30.04 -1.75 8.83
C LYS A 387 28.57 -2.06 8.53
N ILE A 388 28.28 -3.08 7.71
CA ILE A 388 26.90 -3.51 7.41
C ILE A 388 26.18 -4.00 8.66
N LYS A 389 26.85 -4.81 9.50
CA LYS A 389 26.30 -5.30 10.77
C LYS A 389 26.00 -4.19 11.78
N SER A 390 26.73 -3.07 11.70
CA SER A 390 26.52 -1.92 12.60
C SER A 390 25.21 -1.15 12.34
N TYR A 391 24.56 -1.35 11.18
CA TYR A 391 23.25 -0.77 10.94
C TYR A 391 22.18 -1.42 11.83
N SER A 392 21.21 -0.62 12.26
CA SER A 392 20.17 -1.07 13.19
C SER A 392 18.84 -0.41 12.86
N PHE A 393 17.80 -1.22 12.73
CA PHE A 393 16.40 -0.82 12.63
C PHE A 393 15.93 -0.08 13.88
N VAL A 394 16.35 -0.51 15.08
CA VAL A 394 16.04 0.19 16.34
C VAL A 394 16.61 1.61 16.31
N ASN A 395 17.89 1.75 15.98
CA ASN A 395 18.55 3.06 15.92
C ASN A 395 18.03 3.91 14.75
N GLY A 396 17.81 3.30 13.58
CA GLY A 396 17.25 3.98 12.41
C GLY A 396 15.83 4.49 12.65
N PHE A 397 15.03 3.78 13.46
CA PHE A 397 13.73 4.25 13.92
C PHE A 397 13.86 5.36 14.97
N LYS A 398 14.61 5.10 16.06
CA LYS A 398 14.74 6.01 17.21
C LYS A 398 15.36 7.34 16.83
N LYS A 399 16.50 7.31 16.16
CA LYS A 399 17.27 8.50 15.73
C LYS A 399 16.74 9.10 14.42
N ARG A 400 15.77 8.43 13.78
CA ARG A 400 15.26 8.77 12.45
C ARG A 400 16.39 8.95 11.43
N THR A 401 17.40 8.08 11.48
CA THR A 401 18.59 8.19 10.62
C THR A 401 18.17 8.28 9.15
N PHE A 402 18.62 9.33 8.47
CA PHE A 402 18.33 9.56 7.06
C PHE A 402 19.51 9.18 6.16
N HIS A 403 19.17 8.62 5.01
CA HIS A 403 20.08 8.32 3.92
C HIS A 403 19.59 8.99 2.65
N HIS A 404 20.52 9.52 1.87
CA HIS A 404 20.22 10.12 0.58
C HIS A 404 20.41 9.08 -0.52
N PHE A 405 19.40 8.94 -1.37
CA PHE A 405 19.46 8.11 -2.56
C PHE A 405 18.84 8.89 -3.72
N ASN A 406 19.58 9.07 -4.81
CA ASN A 406 18.99 9.61 -6.03
C ASN A 406 18.07 8.55 -6.70
N SER A 407 17.28 8.96 -7.69
CA SER A 407 16.28 8.09 -8.34
C SER A 407 16.89 6.86 -9.02
N TYR A 408 18.07 7.02 -9.62
CA TYR A 408 18.81 5.89 -10.21
C TYR A 408 19.23 4.89 -9.14
N ARG A 409 19.84 5.34 -8.03
CA ARG A 409 20.22 4.48 -6.91
C ARG A 409 19.03 3.77 -6.30
N LEU A 410 17.88 4.44 -6.13
CA LEU A 410 16.66 3.78 -5.64
C LEU A 410 16.23 2.60 -6.53
N THR A 411 16.36 2.75 -7.85
CA THR A 411 16.05 1.67 -8.80
C THR A 411 17.05 0.52 -8.66
N VAL A 412 18.34 0.81 -8.54
CA VAL A 412 19.40 -0.21 -8.32
C VAL A 412 19.17 -0.97 -7.00
N ILE A 413 18.91 -0.24 -5.91
CA ILE A 413 18.65 -0.80 -4.58
C ILE A 413 17.48 -1.78 -4.62
N GLN A 414 16.37 -1.38 -5.24
CA GLN A 414 15.12 -2.15 -5.22
C GLN A 414 15.08 -3.28 -6.26
N LYS A 415 16.01 -3.32 -7.21
CA LYS A 415 16.00 -4.24 -8.36
C LYS A 415 15.81 -5.71 -7.96
N CYS A 416 16.54 -6.19 -6.94
CA CYS A 416 16.54 -7.61 -6.58
C CYS A 416 15.28 -8.10 -5.85
N TRP A 417 14.36 -7.22 -5.46
CA TRP A 417 13.07 -7.60 -4.84
C TRP A 417 11.86 -6.88 -5.45
N LYS A 418 12.02 -6.27 -6.63
CA LYS A 418 10.97 -5.47 -7.27
C LYS A 418 9.68 -6.27 -7.50
N TYR A 419 9.81 -7.57 -7.77
CA TYR A 419 8.71 -8.47 -8.13
C TYR A 419 8.33 -9.46 -7.02
N VAL A 420 8.80 -9.25 -5.78
CA VAL A 420 8.60 -10.16 -4.64
C VAL A 420 7.50 -9.70 -3.67
#